data_AF-A0A6J8B5L7-F1
#
_entry.id   AF-A0A6J8B5L7-F1
#
_cell.length_a   1.000
_cell.length_b   1.000
_cell.length_c   1.000
_cell.angle_alpha   90.00
_cell.angle_beta   90.00
_cell.angle_gamma   90.00
#
_symmetry.space_group_name_H-M   'P 1'
#
loop_
_entity.id
_entity.type
_entity.pdbx_description
1 polymer ?
#
loop_
_entity_poly.entity_id
_entity_poly.type
_entity_poly.pdbx_seq_one_letter_code
_entity_poly.pdbx_strand_id
1 'polypeptide(L)'
;MIQHAKRAGEKKLFINNKCYKVDGYYYDRENKMRNVYEFFGCYWHGCTKCYSPEEICKKDRNKKTMKELYDQTKDRLKTIEDYLKPNVKIHTIWECEFDQQKYPEVDPHLKPIDKRDAFYGGRTETIQLYNNLSDLKGRYVDFCSLYPSVNKYCKYPIGHPITYTDISVDDYIKNNYFGIMKCKILPPKGLYHPVLPYKQLTSDNTHKLLFGLCRTCMNKISFKCKHIDDPTLNKHDKIHEIKKM
;
A
#
# COMPACT_ATOMS: atom_id res chain seq x y z
N MET A 1 6.32 -16.56 8.16
CA MET A 1 5.73 -15.32 7.61
C MET A 1 4.70 -15.68 6.54
N ILE A 2 3.49 -15.12 6.62
CA ILE A 2 2.37 -15.49 5.74
C ILE A 2 2.49 -14.79 4.37
N GLN A 3 2.34 -15.54 3.28
CA GLN A 3 2.19 -15.05 1.91
C GLN A 3 0.71 -14.75 1.62
N HIS A 4 0.39 -13.60 1.02
CA HIS A 4 -0.99 -13.21 0.68
C HIS A 4 -1.00 -12.14 -0.43
N ALA A 5 -2.17 -11.69 -0.89
CA ALA A 5 -2.30 -10.74 -2.01
C ALA A 5 -1.42 -9.47 -1.89
N LYS A 6 -1.29 -8.92 -0.67
CA LYS A 6 -0.48 -7.72 -0.39
C LYS A 6 0.99 -8.02 -0.09
N ARG A 7 1.40 -9.29 -0.03
CA ARG A 7 2.76 -9.73 0.30
C ARG A 7 3.19 -10.92 -0.54
N ALA A 8 4.03 -10.65 -1.55
CA ALA A 8 4.47 -11.63 -2.55
C ALA A 8 3.35 -12.24 -3.42
N GLY A 9 2.14 -11.70 -3.36
CA GLY A 9 0.98 -12.18 -4.10
C GLY A 9 0.36 -13.44 -3.49
N GLU A 10 -0.87 -13.74 -3.91
CA GLU A 10 -1.59 -14.95 -3.46
C GLU A 10 -0.87 -16.22 -3.90
N LYS A 11 -0.85 -17.22 -3.01
CA LYS A 11 -0.26 -18.52 -3.33
C LYS A 11 -1.15 -19.23 -4.34
N LYS A 12 -0.57 -19.60 -5.48
CA LYS A 12 -1.21 -20.41 -6.52
C LYS A 12 -0.94 -21.90 -6.27
N LEU A 13 -2.00 -22.69 -6.24
CA LEU A 13 -1.99 -24.15 -6.17
C LEU A 13 -2.54 -24.67 -7.50
N PHE A 14 -1.77 -25.50 -8.20
CA PHE A 14 -2.18 -26.09 -9.47
C PHE A 14 -2.66 -27.51 -9.20
N ILE A 15 -3.98 -27.71 -9.26
CA ILE A 15 -4.66 -28.96 -8.92
C ILE A 15 -5.53 -29.35 -10.12
N ASN A 16 -5.34 -30.54 -10.69
CA ASN A 16 -6.11 -31.05 -11.83
C ASN A 16 -6.28 -30.03 -12.98
N ASN A 17 -5.16 -29.47 -13.45
CA ASN A 17 -5.11 -28.41 -14.49
C ASN A 17 -5.87 -27.11 -14.16
N LYS A 18 -6.29 -26.91 -12.90
CA LYS A 18 -6.93 -25.69 -12.42
C LYS A 18 -6.04 -24.97 -11.42
N CYS A 19 -5.99 -23.65 -11.53
CA CYS A 19 -5.24 -22.79 -10.62
C CYS A 19 -6.16 -22.28 -9.51
N TYR A 20 -5.89 -22.68 -8.27
CA TYR A 20 -6.53 -22.20 -7.06
C TYR A 20 -5.62 -21.17 -6.40
N LYS A 21 -6.13 -19.96 -6.16
CA LYS A 21 -5.44 -18.93 -5.38
C LYS A 21 -6.04 -18.89 -3.98
N VAL A 22 -5.21 -19.00 -2.96
CA VAL A 22 -5.65 -18.93 -1.55
C VAL A 22 -5.34 -17.55 -0.97
N ASP A 23 -6.17 -17.07 -0.04
CA ASP A 23 -6.04 -15.72 0.52
C ASP A 23 -4.75 -15.56 1.33
N GLY A 24 -4.37 -16.60 2.07
CA GLY A 24 -3.11 -16.66 2.81
C GLY A 24 -2.47 -18.05 2.78
N TYR A 25 -1.13 -18.09 2.79
CA TYR A 25 -0.36 -19.33 2.85
C TYR A 25 0.88 -19.16 3.72
N TYR A 26 1.14 -20.13 4.59
CA TYR A 26 2.36 -20.20 5.37
C TYR A 26 2.86 -21.64 5.48
N TYR A 27 4.14 -21.86 5.17
CA TYR A 27 4.79 -23.13 5.43
C TYR A 27 5.60 -23.04 6.73
N ASP A 28 5.14 -23.75 7.74
CA ASP A 28 5.86 -23.96 8.98
C ASP A 28 6.93 -25.02 8.73
N ARG A 29 8.20 -24.60 8.80
CA ARG A 29 9.35 -25.47 8.52
C ARG A 29 9.66 -26.41 9.67
N GLU A 30 9.35 -26.03 10.91
CA GLU A 30 9.64 -26.82 12.10
C GLU A 30 8.71 -28.02 12.16
N ASN A 31 7.41 -27.76 12.05
CA ASN A 31 6.38 -28.80 12.06
C ASN A 31 6.11 -29.42 10.67
N LYS A 32 6.83 -28.96 9.64
CA LYS A 32 6.63 -29.32 8.21
C LYS A 32 5.16 -29.19 7.77
N MET A 33 4.45 -28.21 8.33
CA MET A 33 3.00 -28.04 8.20
C MET A 33 2.64 -26.91 7.23
N ARG A 34 1.73 -27.18 6.30
CA ARG A 34 1.19 -26.17 5.39
C ARG A 34 -0.04 -25.53 6.03
N ASN A 35 -0.02 -24.23 6.24
CA ASN A 35 -1.16 -23.47 6.74
C ASN A 35 -1.77 -22.67 5.59
N VAL A 36 -3.02 -22.96 5.27
CA VAL A 36 -3.82 -22.23 4.27
C VAL A 36 -4.83 -21.39 5.02
N TYR A 37 -5.02 -20.14 4.61
CA TYR A 37 -6.01 -19.22 5.19
C TYR A 37 -6.98 -18.80 4.10
N GLU A 38 -8.29 -18.87 4.38
CA GLU A 38 -9.35 -18.40 3.49
C GLU A 38 -10.33 -17.49 4.26
N PHE A 39 -10.70 -16.37 3.65
CA PHE A 39 -11.70 -15.43 4.14
C PHE A 39 -12.93 -15.50 3.23
N PHE A 40 -14.07 -15.88 3.81
CA PHE A 40 -15.29 -16.03 3.04
C PHE A 40 -16.19 -14.81 3.18
N GLY A 41 -16.15 -13.93 2.18
CA GLY A 41 -17.18 -12.90 1.99
C GLY A 41 -18.56 -13.55 1.93
N CYS A 42 -19.43 -13.24 2.89
CA CYS A 42 -20.66 -13.99 3.15
C CYS A 42 -21.57 -14.04 1.93
N TYR A 43 -21.67 -12.91 1.22
CA TYR A 43 -22.50 -12.76 0.02
C TYR A 43 -21.98 -13.58 -1.19
N TRP A 44 -20.66 -13.76 -1.30
CA TRP A 44 -20.03 -14.41 -2.44
C TRP A 44 -19.80 -15.91 -2.24
N HIS A 45 -19.85 -16.37 -0.98
CA HIS A 45 -19.54 -17.75 -0.59
C HIS A 45 -20.75 -18.47 0.03
N GLY A 46 -21.93 -17.84 0.07
CA GLY A 46 -23.17 -18.49 0.53
C GLY A 46 -23.21 -18.74 2.04
N CYS A 47 -22.95 -17.73 2.86
CA CYS A 47 -22.98 -17.91 4.31
C CYS A 47 -24.38 -18.29 4.81
N THR A 48 -24.52 -19.47 5.40
CA THR A 48 -25.80 -20.01 5.92
C THR A 48 -26.33 -19.27 7.16
N LYS A 49 -25.50 -18.44 7.81
CA LYS A 49 -25.92 -17.58 8.93
C LYS A 49 -26.52 -16.26 8.46
N CYS A 50 -26.13 -15.79 7.28
CA CYS A 50 -26.50 -14.46 6.79
C CYS A 50 -27.59 -14.49 5.73
N TYR A 51 -27.78 -15.62 5.05
CA TYR A 51 -28.70 -15.75 3.92
C TYR A 51 -29.41 -17.10 3.91
N SER A 52 -30.63 -17.14 3.42
CA SER A 52 -31.39 -18.37 3.15
C SER A 52 -30.76 -19.15 2.00
N PRO A 53 -30.74 -20.49 2.05
CA PRO A 53 -30.19 -21.32 0.98
C PRO A 53 -30.78 -21.06 -0.42
N GLU A 54 -32.06 -20.70 -0.49
CA GLU A 54 -32.82 -20.46 -1.72
C GLU A 54 -32.63 -19.06 -2.29
N GLU A 55 -32.02 -18.14 -1.53
CA GLU A 55 -31.75 -16.79 -2.02
C GLU A 55 -30.77 -16.81 -3.18
N ILE A 56 -31.02 -15.97 -4.18
CA ILE A 56 -30.16 -15.83 -5.35
C ILE A 56 -29.10 -14.75 -5.10
N CYS A 57 -27.83 -15.09 -5.32
CA CYS A 57 -26.75 -14.11 -5.37
C CYS A 57 -26.88 -13.27 -6.65
N LYS A 58 -27.64 -12.17 -6.55
CA LYS A 58 -28.00 -11.31 -7.69
C LYS A 58 -26.82 -10.79 -8.51
N LYS A 59 -25.66 -10.57 -7.88
CA LYS A 59 -24.44 -10.08 -8.55
C LYS A 59 -23.53 -11.21 -9.04
N ASP A 60 -23.83 -12.47 -8.71
CA ASP A 60 -23.16 -13.60 -9.35
C ASP A 60 -23.57 -13.69 -10.82
N ARG A 61 -22.59 -13.94 -11.70
CA ARG A 61 -22.82 -13.98 -13.15
C ARG A 61 -23.75 -15.11 -13.57
N ASN A 62 -23.76 -16.21 -12.82
CA ASN A 62 -24.58 -17.38 -13.10
C ASN A 62 -25.87 -17.39 -12.27
N LYS A 63 -26.15 -16.31 -11.50
CA LYS A 63 -27.30 -16.19 -10.60
C LYS A 63 -27.49 -17.41 -9.70
N LYS A 64 -26.38 -17.95 -9.19
CA LYS A 64 -26.40 -19.08 -8.26
C LYS A 64 -27.16 -18.75 -6.99
N THR A 65 -27.81 -19.76 -6.44
CA THR A 65 -28.36 -19.75 -5.09
C THR A 65 -27.25 -19.69 -4.04
N MET A 66 -27.56 -19.21 -2.84
CA MET A 66 -26.61 -19.21 -1.72
C MET A 66 -26.19 -20.62 -1.35
N LYS A 67 -27.09 -21.61 -1.47
CA LYS A 67 -26.74 -23.03 -1.30
C LYS A 67 -25.67 -23.48 -2.28
N GLU A 68 -25.82 -23.17 -3.58
CA GLU A 68 -24.84 -23.57 -4.59
C GLU A 68 -23.47 -22.92 -4.36
N LEU A 69 -23.43 -21.67 -3.90
CA LEU A 69 -22.18 -20.98 -3.55
C LEU A 69 -21.52 -21.61 -2.31
N TYR A 70 -22.32 -21.96 -1.30
CA TYR A 70 -21.83 -22.66 -0.12
C TYR A 70 -21.24 -24.02 -0.47
N ASP A 71 -21.96 -24.82 -1.25
CA ASP A 71 -21.52 -26.14 -1.68
C ASP A 71 -20.21 -26.03 -2.48
N GLN A 72 -20.10 -25.06 -3.40
CA GLN A 72 -18.86 -24.79 -4.13
C GLN A 72 -17.70 -24.36 -3.23
N THR A 73 -17.98 -23.56 -2.19
CA THR A 73 -16.98 -23.15 -1.21
C THR A 73 -16.45 -24.37 -0.45
N LYS A 74 -17.33 -25.29 -0.04
CA LYS A 74 -16.95 -26.54 0.65
C LYS A 74 -16.21 -27.51 -0.27
N ASP A 75 -16.65 -27.68 -1.51
CA ASP A 75 -15.99 -28.53 -2.49
C ASP A 75 -14.58 -28.03 -2.82
N ARG A 76 -14.42 -26.71 -2.95
CA ARG A 76 -13.12 -26.06 -3.11
C ARG A 76 -12.20 -26.36 -1.93
N LEU A 77 -12.70 -26.17 -0.70
CA LEU A 77 -11.92 -26.42 0.51
C LEU A 77 -11.45 -27.87 0.58
N LYS A 78 -12.36 -28.82 0.35
CA LYS A 78 -12.05 -30.26 0.34
C LYS A 78 -11.00 -30.60 -0.72
N THR A 79 -11.14 -30.05 -1.93
CA THR A 79 -10.17 -30.23 -3.02
C THR A 79 -8.76 -29.75 -2.62
N ILE A 80 -8.66 -28.58 -1.99
CA ILE A 80 -7.38 -28.02 -1.54
C ILE A 80 -6.80 -28.86 -0.40
N GLU A 81 -7.64 -29.27 0.56
CA GLU A 81 -7.24 -30.09 1.69
C GLU A 81 -6.68 -31.44 1.23
N ASP A 82 -7.44 -32.16 0.39
CA ASP A 82 -7.05 -33.47 -0.13
C ASP A 82 -5.75 -33.42 -0.93
N TYR A 83 -5.54 -32.35 -1.69
CA TYR A 83 -4.30 -32.15 -2.44
C TYR A 83 -3.06 -31.89 -1.56
N LEU A 84 -3.25 -31.27 -0.39
CA LEU A 84 -2.15 -30.86 0.49
C LEU A 84 -1.90 -31.81 1.68
N LYS A 85 -2.77 -32.81 1.88
CA LYS A 85 -2.60 -33.89 2.86
C LYS A 85 -1.26 -34.64 2.68
N PRO A 86 -0.72 -35.23 3.76
CA PRO A 86 -1.27 -35.26 5.12
C PRO A 86 -0.94 -34.01 5.97
N ASN A 87 -0.06 -33.13 5.50
CA ASN A 87 0.51 -32.04 6.31
C ASN A 87 -0.09 -30.68 5.96
N VAL A 88 -1.40 -30.53 6.19
CA VAL A 88 -2.11 -29.27 5.95
C VAL A 88 -3.08 -28.94 7.08
N LYS A 89 -3.16 -27.64 7.40
CA LYS A 89 -4.19 -27.04 8.24
C LYS A 89 -4.82 -25.90 7.46
N ILE A 90 -6.14 -25.98 7.22
CA ILE A 90 -6.90 -24.89 6.60
C ILE A 90 -7.62 -24.11 7.69
N HIS A 91 -7.31 -22.84 7.78
CA HIS A 91 -7.95 -21.87 8.66
C HIS A 91 -8.96 -21.08 7.83
N THR A 92 -10.20 -21.01 8.30
CA THR A 92 -11.26 -20.31 7.60
C THR A 92 -11.99 -19.37 8.54
N ILE A 93 -12.49 -18.27 8.02
CA ILE A 93 -13.35 -17.34 8.76
C ILE A 93 -14.37 -16.72 7.80
N TRP A 94 -15.62 -16.61 8.24
CA TRP A 94 -16.65 -15.89 7.49
C TRP A 94 -16.60 -14.40 7.78
N GLU A 95 -16.97 -13.58 6.80
CA GLU A 95 -17.04 -12.12 6.94
C GLU A 95 -17.86 -11.69 8.16
N CYS A 96 -19.05 -12.26 8.37
CA CYS A 96 -19.88 -11.92 9.52
C CYS A 96 -19.27 -12.32 10.87
N GLU A 97 -18.44 -13.36 10.91
CA GLU A 97 -17.71 -13.77 12.10
C GLU A 97 -16.52 -12.84 12.36
N PHE A 98 -15.83 -12.42 11.29
CA PHE A 98 -14.74 -11.47 11.36
C PHE A 98 -15.23 -10.09 11.82
N ASP A 99 -16.35 -9.61 11.28
CA ASP A 99 -16.92 -8.29 11.62
C ASP A 99 -17.36 -8.19 13.09
N GLN A 100 -17.69 -9.31 13.72
CA GLN A 100 -18.03 -9.37 15.15
C GLN A 100 -16.80 -9.30 16.06
N GLN A 101 -15.60 -9.52 15.53
CA GLN A 101 -14.39 -9.48 16.32
C GLN A 101 -13.96 -8.03 16.56
N LYS A 102 -13.81 -7.67 17.83
CA LYS A 102 -13.21 -6.41 18.23
C LYS A 102 -11.69 -6.50 18.07
N TYR A 103 -11.20 -6.04 16.93
CA TYR A 103 -9.78 -5.83 16.75
C TYR A 103 -9.35 -4.55 17.48
N PRO A 104 -8.18 -4.54 18.15
CA PRO A 104 -7.61 -3.28 18.61
C PRO A 104 -7.47 -2.35 17.40
N GLU A 105 -7.80 -1.08 17.57
CA GLU A 105 -7.57 -0.09 16.53
C GLU A 105 -6.11 -0.21 16.08
N VAL A 106 -5.91 -0.58 14.81
CA VAL A 106 -4.58 -0.62 14.23
C VAL A 106 -4.08 0.82 14.24
N ASP A 107 -2.97 1.07 14.95
CA ASP A 107 -2.32 2.38 14.99
C ASP A 107 -2.34 2.97 13.56
N PRO A 108 -2.97 4.14 13.35
CA PRO A 108 -3.03 4.78 12.04
C PRO A 108 -1.64 4.93 11.38
N HIS A 109 -0.57 5.03 12.19
CA HIS A 109 0.80 5.07 11.72
C HIS A 109 1.29 3.72 11.17
N LEU A 110 0.76 2.59 11.66
CA LEU A 110 1.03 1.23 11.18
C LEU A 110 0.12 0.78 10.03
N LYS A 111 -0.77 1.67 9.54
CA LYS A 111 -1.51 1.38 8.30
C LYS A 111 -0.54 1.14 7.14
N PRO A 112 -0.72 0.06 6.37
CA PRO A 112 0.11 -0.23 5.21
C PRO A 112 0.17 0.97 4.26
N ILE A 113 1.33 1.19 3.62
CA ILE A 113 1.49 2.25 2.60
C ILE A 113 0.36 2.18 1.56
N ASP A 114 -0.40 3.27 1.41
CA ASP A 114 -1.15 3.52 0.18
C ASP A 114 -0.19 4.07 -0.87
N LYS A 115 -0.04 3.34 -1.96
CA LYS A 115 0.87 3.73 -3.05
C LYS A 115 0.42 5.04 -3.70
N ARG A 116 -0.87 5.35 -3.69
CA ARG A 116 -1.43 6.58 -4.30
C ARG A 116 -1.01 7.84 -3.56
N ASP A 117 -0.68 7.73 -2.28
CA ASP A 117 -0.18 8.87 -1.50
C ASP A 117 1.16 9.37 -2.06
N ALA A 118 1.98 8.46 -2.58
CA ALA A 118 3.26 8.78 -3.22
C ALA A 118 3.15 9.32 -4.66
N PHE A 119 1.94 9.35 -5.25
CA PHE A 119 1.74 9.90 -6.59
C PHE A 119 1.53 11.42 -6.53
N TYR A 120 2.40 12.15 -7.22
CA TYR A 120 2.35 13.59 -7.39
C TYR A 120 2.51 13.94 -8.88
N GLY A 121 1.94 15.09 -9.27
CA GLY A 121 2.14 15.64 -10.60
C GLY A 121 3.48 16.37 -10.74
N GLY A 122 3.62 17.14 -11.82
CA GLY A 122 4.78 18.01 -12.01
C GLY A 122 4.88 19.11 -10.94
N ARG A 123 6.11 19.61 -10.71
CA ARG A 123 6.34 20.79 -9.89
C ARG A 123 5.98 22.03 -10.70
N THR A 124 5.00 22.78 -10.22
CA THR A 124 4.70 24.13 -10.70
C THR A 124 4.84 25.08 -9.53
N GLU A 125 5.92 25.86 -9.52
CA GLU A 125 6.24 26.77 -8.43
C GLU A 125 6.82 28.07 -8.97
N THR A 126 6.37 29.19 -8.40
CA THR A 126 6.90 30.51 -8.71
C THR A 126 7.85 30.93 -7.59
N ILE A 127 9.14 31.07 -7.92
CA ILE A 127 10.17 31.49 -6.95
C ILE A 127 10.10 33.00 -6.71
N GLN A 128 9.83 33.77 -7.77
CA GLN A 128 9.76 35.23 -7.72
C GLN A 128 8.65 35.71 -8.67
N LEU A 129 7.73 36.54 -8.16
CA LEU A 129 6.60 37.05 -8.92
C LEU A 129 6.98 38.17 -9.89
N TYR A 130 7.97 38.99 -9.51
CA TYR A 130 8.44 40.11 -10.33
C TYR A 130 9.95 40.24 -10.21
N ASN A 131 10.62 40.33 -11.35
CA ASN A 131 12.03 40.68 -11.42
C ASN A 131 12.20 41.73 -12.54
N ASN A 132 12.88 42.83 -12.24
CA ASN A 132 13.18 43.84 -13.26
C ASN A 132 14.37 43.34 -14.09
N LEU A 133 14.12 43.07 -15.38
CA LEU A 133 15.13 42.56 -16.31
C LEU A 133 15.77 43.67 -17.16
N SER A 134 15.62 44.96 -16.80
CA SER A 134 16.18 46.09 -17.55
C SER A 134 17.66 45.89 -17.94
N ASP A 135 18.44 45.33 -17.02
CA ASP A 135 19.88 45.10 -17.19
C ASP A 135 20.25 43.60 -17.20
N LEU A 136 19.23 42.72 -17.26
CA LEU A 136 19.40 41.26 -17.18
C LEU A 136 18.83 40.56 -18.42
N LYS A 137 19.46 39.48 -18.86
CA LYS A 137 18.92 38.61 -19.91
C LYS A 137 18.28 37.37 -19.30
N GLY A 138 16.98 37.19 -19.51
CA GLY A 138 16.27 35.96 -19.16
C GLY A 138 16.63 34.81 -20.12
N ARG A 139 16.66 33.58 -19.60
CA ARG A 139 16.73 32.35 -20.42
C ARG A 139 15.59 31.42 -20.03
N TYR A 140 14.95 30.84 -21.02
CA TYR A 140 13.95 29.79 -20.84
C TYR A 140 14.56 28.45 -21.23
N VAL A 141 14.41 27.45 -20.36
CA VAL A 141 14.87 26.09 -20.60
C VAL A 141 13.65 25.18 -20.55
N ASP A 142 13.45 24.43 -21.63
CA ASP A 142 12.36 23.47 -21.75
C ASP A 142 12.92 22.08 -22.04
N PHE A 143 12.32 21.08 -21.43
CA PHE A 143 12.64 19.68 -21.71
C PHE A 143 11.68 19.14 -22.76
N CYS A 144 12.16 18.99 -23.99
CA CYS A 144 11.40 18.31 -25.03
C CYS A 144 11.12 16.86 -24.61
N SER A 145 9.84 16.52 -24.44
CA SER A 145 9.39 15.17 -24.08
C SER A 145 9.96 14.66 -22.75
N LEU A 146 9.82 15.43 -21.66
CA LEU A 146 10.28 15.04 -20.32
C LEU A 146 9.76 13.66 -19.89
N TYR A 147 8.42 13.46 -19.83
CA TYR A 147 7.87 12.17 -19.37
C TYR A 147 8.26 10.98 -20.27
N PRO A 148 8.17 11.06 -21.62
CA PRO A 148 8.70 10.01 -22.48
C PRO A 148 10.18 9.68 -22.23
N SER A 149 11.01 10.70 -22.00
CA SER A 149 12.44 10.50 -21.70
C SER A 149 12.63 9.76 -20.38
N VAL A 150 11.90 10.13 -19.32
CA VAL A 150 11.92 9.42 -18.04
C VAL A 150 11.42 7.99 -18.20
N ASN A 151 10.33 7.77 -18.94
CA ASN A 151 9.79 6.44 -19.26
C ASN A 151 10.81 5.53 -19.98
N LYS A 152 11.64 6.11 -20.85
CA LYS A 152 12.63 5.36 -21.63
C LYS A 152 13.89 5.02 -20.83
N TYR A 153 14.39 5.95 -20.02
CA TYR A 153 15.73 5.84 -19.44
C TYR A 153 15.75 5.57 -17.93
N CYS A 154 14.68 5.87 -17.19
CA CYS A 154 14.65 5.67 -15.74
C CYS A 154 14.17 4.26 -15.37
N LYS A 155 14.61 3.78 -14.20
CA LYS A 155 14.15 2.52 -13.63
C LYS A 155 12.72 2.67 -13.12
N TYR A 156 11.87 1.74 -13.49
CA TYR A 156 10.53 1.62 -12.94
C TYR A 156 10.41 0.42 -12.02
N PRO A 157 9.63 0.54 -10.94
CA PRO A 157 9.22 -0.61 -10.15
C PRO A 157 8.36 -1.56 -11.00
N ILE A 158 8.73 -2.84 -11.09
CA ILE A 158 8.00 -3.85 -11.91
C ILE A 158 7.76 -5.11 -11.08
N GLY A 159 6.49 -5.50 -10.96
CA GLY A 159 6.09 -6.76 -10.32
C GLY A 159 5.38 -6.56 -8.98
N HIS A 160 5.36 -7.63 -8.18
CA HIS A 160 4.72 -7.61 -6.87
C HIS A 160 5.67 -7.05 -5.81
N PRO A 161 5.24 -6.06 -5.00
CA PRO A 161 6.11 -5.49 -4.00
C PRO A 161 6.48 -6.50 -2.92
N ILE A 162 7.71 -6.38 -2.44
CA ILE A 162 8.20 -6.98 -1.21
C ILE A 162 8.16 -5.91 -0.12
N THR A 163 7.40 -6.18 0.94
CA THR A 163 7.27 -5.29 2.09
C THR A 163 8.27 -5.64 3.17
N TYR A 164 9.00 -4.62 3.61
CA TYR A 164 9.87 -4.63 4.78
C TYR A 164 9.29 -3.64 5.81
N THR A 165 9.24 -4.03 7.07
CA THR A 165 8.76 -3.19 8.19
C THR A 165 9.86 -3.04 9.23
N ASP A 166 9.78 -2.00 10.06
CA ASP A 166 10.70 -1.78 11.19
C ASP A 166 12.18 -1.74 10.80
N ILE A 167 12.47 -1.01 9.72
CA ILE A 167 13.80 -0.91 9.12
C ILE A 167 14.59 0.21 9.83
N SER A 168 15.86 -0.04 10.17
CA SER A 168 16.73 1.01 10.67
C SER A 168 17.26 1.88 9.53
N VAL A 169 17.60 3.14 9.82
CA VAL A 169 18.25 4.02 8.84
C VAL A 169 19.55 3.43 8.32
N ASP A 170 20.34 2.79 9.18
CA ASP A 170 21.60 2.13 8.77
C ASP A 170 21.36 0.98 7.80
N ASP A 171 20.32 0.17 8.04
CA ASP A 171 19.93 -0.92 7.12
C ASP A 171 19.49 -0.35 5.77
N TYR A 172 18.72 0.75 5.77
CA TYR A 172 18.35 1.44 4.54
C TYR A 172 19.56 1.95 3.76
N ILE A 173 20.49 2.64 4.43
CA ILE A 173 21.71 3.19 3.81
C ILE A 173 22.56 2.05 3.23
N LYS A 174 22.73 0.95 3.98
CA LYS A 174 23.54 -0.20 3.57
C LYS A 174 22.95 -0.93 2.37
N ASN A 175 21.64 -1.16 2.36
CA ASN A 175 20.98 -1.95 1.31
C ASN A 175 20.53 -1.11 0.11
N ASN A 176 20.55 0.22 0.22
CA ASN A 176 20.17 1.17 -0.82
C ASN A 176 18.84 0.80 -1.50
N TYR A 177 17.78 0.69 -0.70
CA TYR A 177 16.48 0.22 -1.19
C TYR A 177 15.91 1.15 -2.28
N PHE A 178 15.43 0.55 -3.37
CA PHE A 178 14.66 1.21 -4.41
C PHE A 178 13.18 0.84 -4.27
N GLY A 179 12.32 1.82 -4.00
CA GLY A 179 10.88 1.58 -3.77
C GLY A 179 10.16 2.75 -3.13
N ILE A 180 8.97 2.47 -2.58
CA ILE A 180 8.16 3.45 -1.84
C ILE A 180 8.41 3.27 -0.35
N MET A 181 8.68 4.36 0.36
CA MET A 181 9.01 4.36 1.79
C MET A 181 8.03 5.23 2.59
N LYS A 182 7.62 4.73 3.77
CA LYS A 182 6.90 5.50 4.79
C LYS A 182 7.87 5.76 5.94
N CYS A 183 8.18 7.03 6.14
CA CYS A 183 9.11 7.47 7.18
C CYS A 183 8.72 8.87 7.66
N LYS A 184 9.29 9.26 8.80
CA LYS A 184 9.33 10.65 9.24
C LYS A 184 10.68 11.24 8.81
N ILE A 185 10.69 12.50 8.39
CA ILE A 185 11.88 13.18 7.88
C ILE A 185 12.03 14.51 8.62
N LEU A 186 13.23 14.76 9.13
CA LEU A 186 13.71 16.09 9.47
C LEU A 186 14.42 16.69 8.25
N PRO A 187 13.84 17.69 7.57
CA PRO A 187 14.46 18.25 6.37
C PRO A 187 15.69 19.10 6.73
N PRO A 188 16.67 19.21 5.82
CA PRO A 188 17.80 20.12 6.01
C PRO A 188 17.32 21.57 6.10
N LYS A 189 18.03 22.38 6.90
CA LYS A 189 17.74 23.81 7.06
C LYS A 189 18.28 24.61 5.88
N GLY A 190 17.58 25.67 5.48
CA GLY A 190 18.05 26.62 4.47
C GLY A 190 18.08 26.11 3.03
N LEU A 191 17.34 25.04 2.70
CA LEU A 191 17.28 24.53 1.34
C LEU A 191 16.57 25.53 0.42
N TYR A 192 17.27 26.01 -0.62
CA TYR A 192 16.72 26.99 -1.57
C TYR A 192 15.52 26.45 -2.37
N HIS A 193 15.58 25.16 -2.75
CA HIS A 193 14.48 24.46 -3.41
C HIS A 193 14.07 23.22 -2.60
N PRO A 194 13.07 23.34 -1.72
CA PRO A 194 12.46 22.17 -1.09
C PRO A 194 11.99 21.16 -2.16
N VAL A 195 12.21 19.88 -1.91
CA VAL A 195 11.95 18.81 -2.90
C VAL A 195 10.80 17.88 -2.50
N LEU A 196 10.48 17.81 -1.20
CA LEU A 196 9.41 16.94 -0.71
C LEU A 196 8.05 17.63 -0.90
N PRO A 197 7.13 17.01 -1.65
CA PRO A 197 5.81 17.57 -1.89
C PRO A 197 4.89 17.41 -0.68
N TYR A 198 3.98 18.36 -0.49
CA TYR A 198 2.90 18.31 0.48
C TYR A 198 1.57 18.69 -0.16
N LYS A 199 0.56 17.82 -0.03
CA LYS A 199 -0.82 18.08 -0.47
C LYS A 199 -1.55 18.81 0.66
N GLN A 200 -1.64 20.14 0.56
CA GLN A 200 -2.39 20.96 1.50
C GLN A 200 -3.87 20.98 1.10
N LEU A 201 -4.76 20.63 2.02
CA LEU A 201 -6.20 20.74 1.81
C LEU A 201 -6.61 22.22 1.88
N THR A 202 -7.33 22.68 0.87
CA THR A 202 -7.86 24.05 0.79
C THR A 202 -9.32 24.10 1.26
N SER A 203 -9.83 25.31 1.48
CA SER A 203 -11.18 25.56 2.03
C SER A 203 -12.33 25.03 1.15
N ASP A 204 -12.07 24.81 -0.14
CA ASP A 204 -12.99 24.26 -1.14
C ASP A 204 -12.90 22.72 -1.26
N ASN A 205 -12.26 22.05 -0.31
CA ASN A 205 -12.00 20.60 -0.32
C ASN A 205 -11.16 20.11 -1.51
N THR A 206 -10.39 21.02 -2.15
CA THR A 206 -9.37 20.64 -3.14
C THR A 206 -7.98 20.55 -2.50
N HIS A 207 -6.98 20.09 -3.27
CA HIS A 207 -5.60 19.99 -2.78
C HIS A 207 -4.69 20.90 -3.58
N LYS A 208 -3.89 21.70 -2.87
CA LYS A 208 -2.78 22.45 -3.44
C LYS A 208 -1.47 21.71 -3.15
N LEU A 209 -0.64 21.56 -4.19
CA LEU A 209 0.69 20.99 -4.06
C LEU A 209 1.69 22.06 -3.63
N LEU A 210 2.31 21.88 -2.47
CA LEU A 210 3.28 22.80 -1.89
C LEU A 210 4.63 22.10 -1.70
N PHE A 211 5.71 22.87 -1.75
CA PHE A 211 7.07 22.43 -1.48
C PHE A 211 7.66 23.32 -0.40
N GLY A 212 8.00 22.74 0.74
CA GLY A 212 8.43 23.51 1.91
C GLY A 212 9.11 22.63 2.95
N LEU A 213 9.82 23.26 3.87
CA LEU A 213 10.60 22.57 4.90
C LEU A 213 9.81 22.34 6.19
N CYS A 214 8.63 22.94 6.34
CA CYS A 214 7.81 22.77 7.54
C CYS A 214 6.38 22.40 7.14
N ARG A 215 5.98 21.16 7.47
CA ARG A 215 4.61 20.65 7.27
C ARG A 215 3.57 21.60 7.88
N THR A 216 3.81 22.06 9.10
CA THR A 216 2.87 22.94 9.82
C THR A 216 2.71 24.30 9.14
N CYS A 217 3.81 24.87 8.61
CA CYS A 217 3.74 26.11 7.84
C CYS A 217 3.02 25.90 6.50
N MET A 218 3.31 24.82 5.78
CA MET A 218 2.62 24.51 4.52
C MET A 218 1.12 24.32 4.73
N ASN A 219 0.72 23.61 5.78
CA ASN A 219 -0.70 23.40 6.11
C ASN A 219 -1.45 24.72 6.38
N LYS A 220 -0.77 25.72 6.95
CA LYS A 220 -1.33 27.04 7.28
C LYS A 220 -1.02 28.13 6.23
N ILE A 221 -0.34 27.78 5.13
CA ILE A 221 0.19 28.73 4.13
C ILE A 221 0.95 29.90 4.80
N SER A 222 1.88 29.57 5.70
CA SER A 222 2.68 30.56 6.44
C SER A 222 4.07 30.73 5.84
N PHE A 223 4.48 31.98 5.58
CA PHE A 223 5.77 32.32 4.98
C PHE A 223 6.92 32.47 5.98
N LYS A 224 6.62 32.63 7.27
CA LYS A 224 7.64 32.78 8.33
C LYS A 224 7.56 31.59 9.29
N CYS A 225 8.55 30.71 9.24
CA CYS A 225 8.63 29.58 10.16
C CYS A 225 9.31 29.99 11.47
N LYS A 226 8.67 29.70 12.61
CA LYS A 226 9.28 29.77 13.96
C LYS A 226 9.26 28.41 14.67
N HIS A 227 8.89 27.35 13.94
CA HIS A 227 8.81 26.01 14.52
C HIS A 227 10.21 25.42 14.66
N ILE A 228 10.43 24.71 15.75
CA ILE A 228 11.64 23.91 15.99
C ILE A 228 11.45 22.50 15.44
N ASP A 229 12.56 21.79 15.28
CA ASP A 229 12.57 20.40 14.85
C ASP A 229 11.83 19.51 15.87
N ASP A 230 11.18 18.46 15.39
CA ASP A 230 10.46 17.51 16.24
C ASP A 230 11.47 16.80 17.17
N PRO A 231 11.39 16.96 18.49
CA PRO A 231 12.36 16.37 19.43
C PRO A 231 12.24 14.85 19.51
N THR A 232 11.14 14.27 19.02
CA THR A 232 10.97 12.82 18.92
C THR A 232 11.70 12.22 17.74
N LEU A 233 12.25 13.08 16.85
CA LEU A 233 13.04 12.66 15.72
C LEU A 233 14.53 12.89 15.99
N ASN A 234 15.31 11.81 16.06
CA ASN A 234 16.77 11.84 16.15
C ASN A 234 17.42 11.24 14.89
N LYS A 235 18.72 11.44 14.70
CA LYS A 235 19.44 10.92 13.51
C LYS A 235 19.33 9.37 13.33
N HIS A 236 18.82 8.65 14.33
CA HIS A 236 18.67 7.20 14.35
C HIS A 236 17.20 6.74 14.34
N ASP A 237 16.25 7.58 13.96
CA ASP A 237 14.85 7.18 13.87
C ASP A 237 14.62 6.02 12.91
N LYS A 238 13.51 5.31 13.09
CA LYS A 238 13.16 4.14 12.28
C LYS A 238 12.41 4.53 11.00
N ILE A 239 12.67 3.77 9.95
CA ILE A 239 11.81 3.72 8.76
C ILE A 239 10.69 2.70 9.05
N HIS A 240 9.45 3.16 8.96
CA HIS A 240 8.30 2.34 9.35
C HIS A 240 8.04 1.20 8.35
N GLU A 241 8.08 1.51 7.04
CA GLU A 241 7.80 0.53 6.00
C GLU A 241 8.51 0.91 4.70
N ILE A 242 9.06 -0.07 3.99
CA ILE A 242 9.51 0.05 2.60
C ILE A 242 8.80 -1.02 1.77
N LYS A 243 8.14 -0.57 0.69
CA LYS A 243 7.67 -1.44 -0.39
C LYS A 243 8.65 -1.35 -1.55
N LYS A 244 9.56 -2.32 -1.62
CA LYS A 244 10.38 -2.56 -2.81
C LYS A 244 9.48 -3.16 -3.87
N MET A 245 9.54 -2.66 -5.10
CA MET A 245 8.76 -3.18 -6.22
C MET A 245 9.68 -3.71 -7.30
#